data_AF-A0A5S3W9L4-F1
#
_entry.id   AF-A0A5S3W9L4-F1
#
_cell.length_a   1.000
_cell.length_b   1.000
_cell.length_c   1.000
_cell.angle_alpha   90.00
_cell.angle_beta   90.00
_cell.angle_gamma   90.00
#
_symmetry.space_group_name_H-M   'P 1'
#
loop_
_entity.id
_entity.type
_entity.pdbx_description
1 polymer ?
#
loop_
_entity_poly.entity_id
_entity_poly.type
_entity_poly.pdbx_seq_one_letter_code
_entity_poly.pdbx_strand_id
1 'polypeptide(L)'
;MDALEKLAERNRQHNKIKKDEKFLTHFVLLGLLPFYADLIYSKFVVGLEFPESFGYFLLSLAGNCIFAFPVLGMGSLLLFPRLLKLFTLIGIQTWFAYFWVFHDLTWVGFFPLVIVYITFHIQLPKIKQRAAEEDGI
;
A
#
# COMPACT_ATOMS: atom_id res chain seq x y z
N MET A 1 -32.04 13.61 -23.17
CA MET A 1 -31.59 12.93 -21.94
C MET A 1 -32.70 13.03 -20.92
N ASP A 2 -33.23 11.88 -20.53
CA ASP A 2 -34.33 11.79 -19.56
C ASP A 2 -33.79 12.05 -18.14
N ALA A 3 -34.55 12.75 -17.30
CA ALA A 3 -34.09 13.13 -15.95
C ALA A 3 -33.74 11.89 -15.10
N LEU A 4 -34.43 10.78 -15.35
CA LEU A 4 -34.18 9.47 -14.73
C LEU A 4 -32.84 8.87 -15.17
N GLU A 5 -32.44 9.08 -16.43
CA GLU A 5 -31.18 8.59 -16.99
C GLU A 5 -29.99 9.33 -16.36
N LYS A 6 -30.12 10.65 -16.20
CA LYS A 6 -29.12 11.49 -15.50
C LYS A 6 -28.97 11.10 -14.02
N LEU A 7 -30.07 10.74 -13.35
CA LEU A 7 -30.05 10.27 -11.96
C LEU A 7 -29.42 8.87 -11.84
N ALA A 8 -29.73 7.96 -12.78
CA ALA A 8 -29.13 6.63 -12.83
C ALA A 8 -27.62 6.69 -13.07
N GLU A 9 -27.16 7.58 -13.96
CA GLU A 9 -25.75 7.79 -14.25
C GLU A 9 -24.99 8.37 -13.05
N ARG A 10 -25.58 9.38 -12.38
CA ARG A 10 -25.02 9.95 -11.15
C ARG A 10 -24.92 8.92 -10.01
N ASN A 11 -25.93 8.05 -9.86
CA ASN A 11 -25.89 6.96 -8.88
C ASN A 11 -24.83 5.90 -9.21
N ARG A 12 -24.61 5.59 -10.49
CA ARG A 12 -23.54 4.69 -10.92
C ARG A 12 -22.16 5.27 -10.61
N GLN A 13 -21.94 6.55 -10.90
CA GLN A 13 -20.70 7.25 -10.57
C GLN A 13 -20.45 7.28 -9.06
N HIS A 14 -21.46 7.63 -8.26
CA HIS A 14 -21.35 7.67 -6.81
C HIS A 14 -21.04 6.28 -6.20
N ASN A 15 -21.67 5.22 -6.70
CA ASN A 15 -21.38 3.85 -6.27
C ASN A 15 -19.97 3.39 -6.69
N LYS A 16 -19.45 3.87 -7.82
CA LYS A 16 -18.07 3.60 -8.26
C LYS A 16 -17.08 4.25 -7.27
N ILE A 17 -17.25 5.54 -6.97
CA ILE A 17 -16.42 6.28 -6.02
C ILE A 17 -16.44 5.60 -4.64
N LYS A 18 -17.61 5.26 -4.12
CA LYS A 18 -17.75 4.59 -2.81
C LYS A 18 -17.03 3.23 -2.75
N LYS A 19 -17.01 2.48 -3.86
CA LYS A 19 -16.27 1.21 -3.95
C LYS A 19 -14.76 1.45 -3.99
N ASP A 20 -14.32 2.48 -4.70
CA ASP A 20 -12.90 2.83 -4.82
C ASP A 20 -12.35 3.40 -3.51
N GLU A 21 -13.12 4.21 -2.78
CA GLU A 21 -12.79 4.66 -1.42
C GLU A 21 -12.66 3.48 -0.45
N LYS A 22 -13.65 2.57 -0.42
CA LYS A 22 -13.57 1.37 0.42
C LYS A 22 -12.32 0.56 0.08
N PHE A 23 -12.05 0.35 -1.21
CA PHE A 23 -10.85 -0.38 -1.63
C PHE A 23 -9.57 0.31 -1.14
N LEU A 24 -9.47 1.63 -1.30
CA LEU A 24 -8.32 2.42 -0.85
C LEU A 24 -8.13 2.32 0.67
N THR A 25 -9.20 2.43 1.46
CA THR A 25 -9.12 2.28 2.92
C THR A 25 -8.60 0.91 3.32
N HIS A 26 -9.11 -0.17 2.70
CA HIS A 26 -8.61 -1.52 2.97
C HIS A 26 -7.15 -1.66 2.53
N PHE A 27 -6.76 -1.04 1.42
CA PHE A 27 -5.39 -1.05 0.90
C PHE A 27 -4.41 -0.38 1.86
N VAL A 28 -4.78 0.76 2.45
CA VAL A 28 -3.98 1.46 3.46
C VAL A 28 -3.87 0.65 4.74
N LEU A 29 -4.97 0.09 5.24
CA LEU A 29 -4.96 -0.78 6.43
C LEU A 29 -4.05 -2.00 6.24
N LEU A 30 -4.09 -2.60 5.04
CA LEU A 30 -3.23 -3.74 4.68
C LEU A 30 -1.76 -3.32 4.56
N GLY A 31 -1.49 -2.07 4.20
CA GLY A 31 -0.15 -1.50 4.16
C GLY A 31 0.50 -1.32 5.53
N LEU A 32 -0.31 -1.14 6.57
CA LEU A 32 0.14 -0.99 7.97
C LEU A 32 0.27 -2.32 8.71
N LEU A 33 -0.02 -3.44 8.06
CA LEU A 33 -0.02 -4.77 8.67
C LEU A 33 1.34 -5.14 9.29
N PRO A 34 2.51 -4.91 8.65
CA PRO A 34 3.80 -5.22 9.28
C PRO A 34 4.08 -4.36 10.50
N PHE A 35 3.60 -3.11 10.54
CA PHE A 35 3.72 -2.25 11.72
C PHE A 35 2.97 -2.84 12.92
N TYR A 36 1.72 -3.30 12.72
CA TYR A 36 0.99 -3.97 13.79
C TYR A 36 1.68 -5.27 14.24
N ALA A 37 2.22 -6.05 13.31
CA ALA A 37 2.95 -7.27 13.63
C ALA A 37 4.21 -6.98 14.47
N ASP A 38 4.95 -5.94 14.09
CA ASP A 38 6.16 -5.49 14.78
C ASP A 38 5.86 -5.04 16.22
N LEU A 39 4.80 -4.24 16.41
CA LEU A 39 4.36 -3.81 17.74
C LEU A 39 3.95 -4.97 18.66
N ILE A 40 3.31 -5.99 18.10
CA ILE A 40 2.94 -7.20 18.86
C ILE A 40 4.20 -7.98 19.23
N TYR A 41 5.11 -8.16 18.28
CA TYR A 41 6.36 -8.88 18.51
C TYR A 41 7.22 -8.18 19.56
N SER A 42 7.41 -6.86 19.45
CA SER A 42 8.23 -6.07 20.36
C SER A 42 7.69 -6.08 21.79
N LYS A 43 6.37 -6.04 21.95
CA LYS A 43 5.72 -6.04 23.28
C LYS A 43 5.67 -7.42 23.92
N PHE A 44 5.30 -8.45 23.18
CA PHE A 44 5.02 -9.78 23.75
C PHE A 44 6.19 -10.76 23.68
N VAL A 45 7.12 -10.59 22.73
CA VAL A 45 8.26 -11.50 22.55
C VAL A 45 9.54 -10.87 23.09
N VAL A 46 9.82 -9.62 22.71
CA VAL A 46 11.05 -8.93 23.14
C VAL A 46 10.91 -8.34 24.56
N GLY A 47 9.69 -8.04 25.00
CA GLY A 47 9.42 -7.54 26.35
C GLY A 47 9.95 -6.13 26.59
N LEU A 48 9.97 -5.28 25.55
CA LEU A 48 10.47 -3.91 25.66
C LEU A 48 9.59 -3.06 26.59
N GLU A 49 10.19 -2.59 27.68
CA GLU A 49 9.56 -1.66 28.62
C GLU A 49 9.90 -0.20 28.29
N PHE A 50 9.21 0.74 28.93
CA PHE A 50 9.52 2.17 28.81
C PHE A 50 10.83 2.47 29.56
N PRO A 51 11.80 3.23 29.00
CA PRO A 51 11.70 4.14 27.84
C PRO A 51 12.19 3.59 26.49
N GLU A 52 12.84 2.43 26.46
CA GLU A 52 13.42 1.84 25.23
C GLU A 52 12.35 1.49 24.19
N SER A 53 11.16 1.11 24.65
CA SER A 53 9.98 0.87 23.80
C SER A 53 9.57 2.08 22.95
N PHE A 54 9.81 3.31 23.42
CA PHE A 54 9.43 4.52 22.68
C PHE A 54 10.37 4.80 21.51
N GLY A 55 11.69 4.61 21.71
CA GLY A 55 12.68 4.73 20.64
C GLY A 55 12.46 3.67 19.56
N TYR A 56 12.24 2.42 19.97
CA TYR A 56 11.89 1.32 19.06
C TYR A 56 10.60 1.60 18.30
N PHE A 57 9.56 2.07 18.98
CA PHE A 57 8.28 2.44 18.35
C PHE A 57 8.47 3.47 17.24
N LEU A 58 9.22 4.55 17.50
CA LEU A 58 9.47 5.60 16.50
C LEU A 58 10.28 5.06 15.31
N LEU A 59 11.29 4.23 15.56
CA LEU A 59 12.09 3.61 14.51
C LEU A 59 11.25 2.66 13.64
N SER A 60 10.47 1.80 14.28
CA SER A 60 9.55 0.86 13.62
C SER A 60 8.52 1.60 12.79
N LEU A 61 7.91 2.66 13.33
CA LEU A 61 6.96 3.50 12.62
C LEU A 61 7.61 4.16 11.40
N ALA A 62 8.80 4.76 11.57
CA ALA A 62 9.52 5.41 10.47
C ALA A 62 9.86 4.41 9.36
N GLY A 63 10.41 3.23 9.71
CA GLY A 63 10.74 2.18 8.74
C GLY A 63 9.52 1.69 7.97
N ASN A 64 8.42 1.44 8.67
CA ASN A 64 7.16 1.03 8.06
C ASN A 64 6.56 2.12 7.17
N CYS A 65 6.59 3.40 7.56
CA CYS A 65 6.10 4.50 6.73
C CYS A 65 6.93 4.66 5.45
N ILE A 66 8.25 4.60 5.55
CA ILE A 66 9.18 4.69 4.41
C ILE A 66 8.93 3.54 3.43
N PHE A 67 8.58 2.36 3.92
CA PHE A 67 8.25 1.22 3.07
C PHE A 67 6.82 1.29 2.50
N ALA A 68 5.83 1.50 3.35
CA ALA A 68 4.42 1.39 3.00
C ALA A 68 3.96 2.51 2.08
N PHE A 69 4.35 3.78 2.31
CA PHE A 69 3.84 4.88 1.49
C PHE A 69 4.26 4.78 0.01
N PRO A 70 5.53 4.51 -0.33
CA PRO A 70 5.92 4.36 -1.72
C PRO A 70 5.30 3.12 -2.36
N VAL A 71 5.22 1.99 -1.63
CA VAL A 71 4.58 0.75 -2.14
C VAL A 71 3.11 0.97 -2.42
N LEU A 72 2.37 1.61 -1.52
CA LEU A 72 0.95 1.92 -1.71
C LEU A 72 0.75 2.95 -2.83
N GLY A 73 1.55 4.01 -2.84
CA GLY A 73 1.49 5.07 -3.85
C GLY A 73 1.75 4.51 -5.25
N MET A 74 2.92 3.91 -5.47
CA MET A 74 3.28 3.32 -6.76
C MET A 74 2.36 2.15 -7.11
N GLY A 75 2.08 1.25 -6.16
CA GLY A 75 1.24 0.08 -6.36
C GLY A 75 -0.20 0.42 -6.74
N SER A 76 -0.75 1.52 -6.22
CA SER A 76 -2.08 2.00 -6.60
C SER A 76 -2.15 2.42 -8.06
N LEU A 77 -1.07 3.01 -8.58
CA LEU A 77 -0.95 3.54 -9.94
C LEU A 77 -0.60 2.48 -11.00
N LEU A 78 -0.08 1.31 -10.59
CA LEU A 78 0.25 0.24 -11.53
C LEU A 78 -0.97 -0.18 -12.37
N LEU A 79 -0.75 -0.60 -13.61
CA LEU A 79 -1.82 -0.98 -14.54
C LEU A 79 -2.37 -2.40 -14.29
N PHE A 80 -1.96 -3.04 -13.19
CA PHE A 80 -2.34 -4.40 -12.85
C PHE A 80 -3.82 -4.54 -12.43
N PRO A 81 -4.42 -5.72 -12.66
CA PRO A 81 -5.76 -6.02 -12.16
C PRO A 81 -5.79 -6.00 -10.63
N ARG A 82 -6.93 -5.61 -10.04
CA ARG A 82 -7.09 -5.41 -8.59
C ARG A 82 -6.64 -6.60 -7.74
N LEU A 83 -6.95 -7.83 -8.18
CA LEU A 83 -6.54 -9.05 -7.48
C LEU A 83 -5.01 -9.23 -7.49
N LEU A 84 -4.36 -8.99 -8.63
CA LEU A 84 -2.90 -9.10 -8.72
C LEU A 84 -2.23 -8.05 -7.84
N LYS A 85 -2.74 -6.83 -7.79
CA LYS A 85 -2.26 -5.79 -6.85
C LYS A 85 -2.37 -6.26 -5.40
N LEU A 86 -3.48 -6.89 -5.04
CA LEU A 86 -3.73 -7.37 -3.68
C LEU A 86 -2.80 -8.53 -3.30
N PHE A 87 -2.65 -9.54 -4.16
CA PHE A 87 -1.70 -10.64 -3.92
C PHE A 87 -0.25 -10.17 -3.86
N THR A 88 0.12 -9.25 -4.75
CA THR A 88 1.46 -8.64 -4.75
C THR A 88 1.69 -7.86 -3.47
N LEU A 89 0.72 -7.06 -3.02
CA LEU A 89 0.81 -6.33 -1.77
C LEU A 89 0.97 -7.29 -0.59
N ILE A 90 0.15 -8.34 -0.48
CA ILE A 90 0.29 -9.34 0.60
C ILE A 90 1.69 -9.95 0.60
N GLY A 91 2.19 -10.41 -0.55
CA GLY A 91 3.53 -11.00 -0.65
C GLY A 91 4.64 -10.03 -0.24
N ILE A 92 4.54 -8.76 -0.66
CA ILE A 92 5.48 -7.70 -0.31
C ILE A 92 5.45 -7.41 1.20
N GLN A 93 4.25 -7.32 1.79
CA GLN A 93 4.09 -7.08 3.23
C GLN A 93 4.62 -8.26 4.06
N THR A 94 4.35 -9.51 3.64
CA THR A 94 4.89 -10.70 4.30
C THR A 94 6.41 -10.75 4.21
N TRP A 95 6.99 -10.40 3.06
CA TRP A 95 8.45 -10.32 2.90
C TRP A 95 9.06 -9.29 3.85
N PHE A 96 8.51 -8.07 3.84
CA PHE A 96 8.99 -7.01 4.71
C PHE A 96 8.87 -7.41 6.18
N ALA A 97 7.70 -7.89 6.62
CA ALA A 97 7.51 -8.36 7.99
C ALA A 97 8.51 -9.47 8.37
N TYR A 98 8.74 -10.44 7.49
CA TYR A 98 9.66 -11.54 7.75
C TYR A 98 11.10 -11.07 7.99
N PHE A 99 11.64 -10.21 7.11
CA PHE A 99 13.03 -9.76 7.20
C PHE A 99 13.24 -8.62 8.19
N TRP A 100 12.25 -7.73 8.33
CA TRP A 100 12.30 -6.59 9.23
C TRP A 100 12.03 -6.97 10.68
N VAL A 101 11.00 -7.78 10.96
CA VAL A 101 10.57 -8.10 12.33
C VAL A 101 11.30 -9.31 12.90
N PHE A 102 11.52 -10.36 12.11
CA PHE A 102 11.99 -11.65 12.65
C PHE A 102 13.49 -11.90 12.45
N HIS A 103 14.15 -11.19 11.54
CA HIS A 103 15.51 -11.52 11.11
C HIS A 103 16.51 -10.35 11.18
N ASP A 104 16.12 -9.17 11.68
CA ASP A 104 16.94 -7.95 11.78
C ASP A 104 17.69 -7.55 10.47
N LEU A 105 17.30 -8.12 9.34
CA LEU A 105 17.90 -7.92 8.02
C LEU A 105 17.18 -6.78 7.31
N THR A 106 17.36 -5.58 7.85
CA THR A 106 16.65 -4.37 7.43
C THR A 106 16.77 -4.09 5.92
N TRP A 107 17.95 -4.29 5.35
CA TRP A 107 18.26 -4.03 3.94
C TRP A 107 17.55 -5.00 2.98
N VAL A 108 17.40 -6.27 3.39
CA VAL A 108 16.68 -7.28 2.61
C VAL A 108 15.17 -7.04 2.65
N GLY A 109 14.66 -6.51 3.77
CA GLY A 109 13.25 -6.13 3.91
C GLY A 109 12.80 -5.12 2.87
N PHE A 110 13.64 -4.14 2.50
CA PHE A 110 13.31 -3.12 1.50
C PHE A 110 13.44 -3.59 0.04
N PHE A 111 13.97 -4.78 -0.22
CA PHE A 111 14.20 -5.28 -1.59
C PHE A 111 12.95 -5.23 -2.50
N PRO A 112 11.74 -5.60 -2.05
CA PRO A 112 10.55 -5.53 -2.89
C PRO A 112 10.19 -4.11 -3.33
N LEU A 113 10.59 -3.08 -2.56
CA LEU A 113 10.36 -1.68 -2.92
C LEU A 113 11.11 -1.30 -4.20
N VAL A 114 12.32 -1.84 -4.39
CA VAL A 114 13.11 -1.66 -5.62
C VAL A 114 12.40 -2.31 -6.82
N ILE A 115 11.84 -3.51 -6.64
CA ILE A 115 11.09 -4.20 -7.70
C ILE A 115 9.85 -3.40 -8.09
N VAL A 116 9.10 -2.91 -7.11
CA VAL A 116 7.92 -2.05 -7.35
C VAL A 116 8.32 -0.77 -8.07
N TYR A 117 9.42 -0.14 -7.67
CA TYR A 117 9.93 1.06 -8.31
C TYR A 117 10.30 0.84 -9.78
N ILE A 118 11.05 -0.23 -10.09
CA ILE A 118 11.42 -0.59 -11.47
C ILE A 118 10.16 -0.85 -12.31
N THR A 119 9.23 -1.64 -11.77
CA THR A 119 7.97 -1.96 -12.45
C THR A 119 7.15 -0.72 -12.73
N PHE A 120 7.06 0.18 -11.75
CA PHE A 120 6.38 1.47 -11.89
C PHE A 120 7.05 2.34 -12.95
N HIS A 121 8.38 2.43 -12.96
CA HIS A 121 9.12 3.23 -13.93
C HIS A 121 8.90 2.74 -15.38
N ILE A 122 8.86 1.42 -15.59
CA ILE A 122 8.55 0.81 -16.89
C ILE A 122 7.10 1.10 -17.32
N GLN A 123 6.16 1.12 -16.37
CA GLN A 123 4.74 1.37 -16.66
C GLN A 123 4.37 2.86 -16.75
N LEU A 124 5.20 3.76 -16.18
CA LEU A 124 4.98 5.20 -16.13
C LEU A 124 4.59 5.83 -17.49
N PRO A 125 5.26 5.54 -18.62
CA PRO A 125 4.85 6.12 -19.91
C PRO A 125 3.43 5.69 -20.32
N LYS A 126 3.05 4.43 -20.06
CA LYS A 126 1.70 3.92 -20.36
C LYS A 126 0.64 4.49 -19.41
N ILE A 127 1.01 4.72 -18.15
CA ILE A 127 0.13 5.38 -17.16
C ILE A 127 -0.16 6.82 -17.61
N LYS A 128 0.87 7.57 -18.03
CA LYS A 128 0.73 8.94 -18.54
C LYS A 128 -0.14 9.02 -19.79
N GLN A 129 0.04 8.08 -20.74
CA GLN A 129 -0.78 8.01 -21.95
C GLN A 129 -2.27 7.75 -21.62
N ARG A 130 -2.57 6.78 -20.75
CA ARG A 130 -3.96 6.53 -20.32
C ARG A 130 -4.58 7.69 -19.56
N ALA A 131 -3.81 8.37 -18.71
CA ALA A 131 -4.29 9.54 -17.98
C ALA A 131 -4.65 10.69 -18.95
N ALA A 132 -3.83 10.92 -19.98
CA ALA A 132 -4.13 11.91 -21.01
C ALA A 132 -5.39 11.58 -21.83
N GLU A 133 -5.59 10.29 -22.17
CA GLU A 133 -6.79 9.81 -22.85
C GLU A 133 -8.06 9.96 -22.00
N GLU A 134 -7.98 9.73 -20.68
CA GLU A 134 -9.10 9.91 -19.75
C GLU A 134 -9.46 11.40 -19.51
N ASP A 135 -8.46 12.29 -19.54
CA ASP A 135 -8.64 13.74 -19.39
C ASP A 135 -9.01 14.46 -20.71
N GLY A 136 -9.06 13.73 -21.83
CA GLY A 136 -9.55 14.24 -23.12
C GLY A 136 -8.62 15.24 -23.81
N ILE A 137 -7.30 15.10 -23.62
CA ILE A 137 -6.26 15.89 -24.32
C ILE A 137 -5.73 15.12 -25.53
#